data_AF-A0A2M9ZHR9-F1
#
_entry.id   AF-A0A2M9ZHR9-F1
#
_cell.length_a   1.000
_cell.length_b   1.000
_cell.length_c   1.000
_cell.angle_alpha   90.00
_cell.angle_beta   90.00
_cell.angle_gamma   90.00
#
_symmetry.space_group_name_H-M   'P 1'
#
loop_
_entity.id
_entity.type
_entity.pdbx_description
1 polymer ?
#
loop_
_entity_poly.entity_id
_entity_poly.type
_entity_poly.pdbx_seq_one_letter_code
_entity_poly.pdbx_strand_id
1 'polypeptide(L)'
;MSVFLLSILIFSSSLFSQESPKQTYNIVIDPGHGGLDLKPKEEHGDKYDPVTKKYLEPYKAGAQTKGRRESEVVLALSKEVKEILDLTKTPEGFETFRSYAKKFTDDSLPWIRIDSDLTREDTAKEEGADLSSDPNAFYRLYDYPDKKTGKMRPGRISRINAARPYLVLSLHLNPSWKGHPGGMAAVLSPSYRTFYSLRKISEGASPKKFLEGPWSEWMKFKMEWSRLENAVADAWIYFNGYWPNKSGKKSDLSNFEGYRQNMITWKYAENNGWVEKALLGGPGPYAKKHSEYSAKGKFWDRERAEPELWRREDGPEGFGGDNYYAASELMRFVQYGLRKIPTDDEELANPGPINDPYISTYSLPTFINAISAYIEIGYIDKEKDMRILTKRRKDTAISLAVGVYSLFHGIKLKSAEYPYIPKGKKIHWTRYENLKEGGNYFRIVRSED
;
A
#
# COMPACT_ATOMS: atom_id res chain seq x y z
N MET A 1 -76.19 -10.29 11.24
CA MET A 1 -75.54 -10.31 12.57
C MET A 1 -74.88 -11.67 12.71
N SER A 2 -73.68 -11.92 12.16
CA SER A 2 -72.36 -11.34 12.45
C SER A 2 -71.90 -11.58 13.89
N VAL A 3 -71.20 -12.69 14.12
CA VAL A 3 -70.00 -12.80 14.97
C VAL A 3 -69.14 -13.91 14.35
N PHE A 4 -68.40 -13.58 13.30
CA PHE A 4 -66.93 -13.49 13.28
C PHE A 4 -66.22 -14.81 13.62
N LEU A 5 -65.92 -15.56 12.55
CA LEU A 5 -64.80 -16.51 12.51
C LEU A 5 -63.54 -15.79 13.01
N LEU A 6 -63.06 -16.20 14.19
CA LEU A 6 -61.69 -15.96 14.60
C LEU A 6 -60.81 -16.97 13.84
N SER A 7 -60.64 -16.72 12.54
CA SER A 7 -59.56 -17.28 11.77
C SER A 7 -58.27 -16.81 12.42
N ILE A 8 -57.69 -17.66 13.27
CA ILE A 8 -56.30 -17.57 13.67
C ILE A 8 -55.50 -17.78 12.37
N LEU A 9 -55.35 -16.68 11.64
CA LEU A 9 -54.22 -16.43 10.78
C LEU A 9 -52.99 -16.64 11.65
N ILE A 10 -52.50 -17.87 11.66
CA ILE A 10 -51.08 -18.16 11.79
C ILE A 10 -50.45 -17.53 10.54
N PHE A 11 -50.35 -16.20 10.55
CA PHE A 11 -49.29 -15.52 9.84
C PHE A 11 -48.04 -16.05 10.51
N SER A 12 -47.50 -17.12 9.93
CA SER A 12 -46.09 -17.40 9.92
C SER A 12 -45.39 -16.15 9.38
N SER A 13 -45.22 -15.18 10.26
CA SER A 13 -44.03 -14.36 10.28
C SER A 13 -42.86 -15.30 10.58
N SER A 14 -42.54 -16.15 9.60
CA SER A 14 -41.14 -16.29 9.19
C SER A 14 -40.74 -14.89 8.75
N LEU A 15 -40.49 -14.04 9.75
CA LEU A 15 -39.50 -13.00 9.71
C LEU A 15 -38.34 -13.67 9.00
N PHE A 16 -38.19 -13.38 7.71
CA PHE A 16 -36.91 -13.52 7.05
C PHE A 16 -35.98 -12.70 7.94
N SER A 17 -35.30 -13.37 8.87
CA SER A 17 -34.12 -12.83 9.51
C SER A 17 -33.22 -12.57 8.33
N GLN A 18 -33.22 -11.32 7.87
CA GLN A 18 -32.30 -10.88 6.85
C GLN A 18 -30.93 -11.15 7.46
N GLU A 19 -30.25 -12.18 6.97
CA GLU A 19 -28.92 -12.49 7.46
C GLU A 19 -28.11 -11.20 7.34
N SER A 20 -27.38 -10.88 8.40
CA SER A 20 -26.47 -9.73 8.42
C SER A 20 -25.05 -10.25 8.43
N PRO A 21 -24.09 -9.56 7.78
CA PRO A 21 -22.69 -9.96 7.86
C PRO A 21 -22.24 -9.98 9.32
N LYS A 22 -21.47 -11.01 9.72
CA LYS A 22 -20.93 -11.14 11.08
C LYS A 22 -20.01 -9.98 11.46
N GLN A 23 -19.32 -9.43 10.46
CA GLN A 23 -18.45 -8.29 10.60
C GLN A 23 -18.32 -7.55 9.28
N THR A 24 -18.04 -6.26 9.35
CA THR A 24 -17.78 -5.39 8.20
C THR A 24 -16.40 -4.77 8.34
N TYR A 25 -15.59 -4.90 7.30
CA TYR A 25 -14.29 -4.24 7.19
C TYR A 25 -14.27 -3.39 5.94
N ASN A 26 -13.55 -2.27 5.98
CA ASN A 26 -13.30 -1.44 4.80
C ASN A 26 -11.84 -1.53 4.36
N ILE A 27 -11.64 -1.63 3.05
CA ILE A 27 -10.32 -1.63 2.42
C ILE A 27 -10.27 -0.61 1.29
N VAL A 28 -9.06 -0.24 0.89
CA VAL A 28 -8.83 0.53 -0.33
C VAL A 28 -7.92 -0.26 -1.27
N ILE A 29 -8.31 -0.37 -2.52
CA ILE A 29 -7.49 -0.94 -3.59
C ILE A 29 -6.87 0.23 -4.35
N ASP A 30 -5.55 0.26 -4.38
CA ASP A 30 -4.74 1.33 -4.96
C ASP A 30 -4.03 0.83 -6.23
N PRO A 31 -4.64 0.96 -7.42
CA PRO A 31 -3.93 0.74 -8.67
C PRO A 31 -2.86 1.82 -8.86
N GLY A 32 -1.60 1.39 -8.94
CA GLY A 32 -0.43 2.25 -9.10
C GLY A 32 -0.56 3.27 -10.23
N HIS A 33 0.01 4.46 -10.06
CA HIS A 33 0.13 5.50 -11.10
C HIS A 33 -1.22 6.05 -11.60
N GLY A 34 -1.34 6.46 -12.87
CA GLY A 34 -2.60 6.91 -13.48
C GLY A 34 -2.48 8.11 -14.43
N GLY A 35 -1.55 9.03 -14.21
CA GLY A 35 -1.36 10.22 -15.03
C GLY A 35 -0.48 10.02 -16.27
N LEU A 36 0.14 11.11 -16.73
CA LEU A 36 1.01 11.21 -17.90
C LEU A 36 2.40 11.72 -17.51
N ASP A 37 3.44 11.19 -18.16
CA ASP A 37 4.82 11.68 -17.99
C ASP A 37 5.01 12.96 -18.81
N LEU A 38 4.68 14.11 -18.19
CA LEU A 38 4.74 15.43 -18.82
C LEU A 38 5.88 16.27 -18.26
N LYS A 39 6.46 17.09 -19.13
CA LYS A 39 7.48 18.10 -18.81
C LYS A 39 6.89 19.50 -19.05
N PRO A 40 7.33 20.54 -18.31
CA PRO A 40 8.41 20.52 -17.32
C PRO A 40 7.96 20.06 -15.92
N LYS A 41 8.92 19.69 -15.06
CA LYS A 41 8.67 19.22 -13.67
C LYS A 41 7.96 20.30 -12.85
N GLU A 42 8.33 21.55 -13.05
CA GLU A 42 7.82 22.72 -12.35
C GLU A 42 6.30 22.86 -12.49
N GLU A 43 5.74 22.34 -13.59
CA GLU A 43 4.32 22.37 -13.88
C GLU A 43 3.61 21.04 -13.60
N HIS A 44 4.26 19.93 -13.97
CA HIS A 44 3.60 18.62 -14.04
C HIS A 44 4.09 17.62 -12.99
N GLY A 45 5.12 17.95 -12.21
CA GLY A 45 5.81 17.06 -11.27
C GLY A 45 4.94 16.51 -10.14
N ASP A 46 5.54 15.71 -9.28
CA ASP A 46 4.92 15.20 -8.05
C ASP A 46 5.70 15.73 -6.83
N LYS A 47 5.18 15.46 -5.63
CA LYS A 47 5.81 15.85 -4.36
C LYS A 47 5.96 17.38 -4.27
N TYR A 48 4.83 18.10 -4.27
CA TYR A 48 4.81 19.56 -4.09
C TYR A 48 5.22 19.94 -2.67
N ASP A 49 6.37 20.59 -2.53
CA ASP A 49 6.88 21.05 -1.24
C ASP A 49 6.43 22.49 -0.92
N PRO A 50 5.65 22.70 0.15
CA PRO A 50 5.20 24.03 0.54
C PRO A 50 6.34 24.97 0.98
N VAL A 51 7.50 24.44 1.39
CA VAL A 51 8.65 25.25 1.83
C VAL A 51 9.31 25.94 0.64
N THR A 52 9.63 25.18 -0.41
CA THR A 52 10.24 25.70 -1.64
C THR A 52 9.23 26.17 -2.68
N LYS A 53 7.94 25.85 -2.49
CA LYS A 53 6.82 26.11 -3.41
C LYS A 53 7.02 25.47 -4.79
N LYS A 54 7.66 24.30 -4.83
CA LYS A 54 8.03 23.59 -6.06
C LYS A 54 7.70 22.11 -5.97
N TYR A 55 7.50 21.48 -7.13
CA TYR A 55 7.55 20.02 -7.23
C TYR A 55 9.00 19.53 -7.13
N LEU A 56 9.24 18.61 -6.21
CA LEU A 56 10.58 18.09 -5.94
C LEU A 56 10.97 16.98 -6.93
N GLU A 57 10.00 16.22 -7.44
CA GLU A 57 10.23 15.11 -8.38
C GLU A 57 9.47 15.30 -9.71
N PRO A 58 9.99 14.75 -10.83
CA PRO A 58 9.17 14.49 -12.01
C PRO A 58 7.97 13.60 -11.67
N TYR A 59 6.90 13.72 -12.43
CA TYR A 59 5.73 12.86 -12.24
C TYR A 59 6.06 11.43 -12.65
N LYS A 60 5.65 10.46 -11.81
CA LYS A 60 5.91 9.04 -12.05
C LYS A 60 4.67 8.37 -12.62
N ALA A 61 4.56 8.32 -13.95
CA ALA A 61 3.42 7.73 -14.66
C ALA A 61 3.38 6.19 -14.66
N GLY A 62 4.44 5.54 -14.15
CA GLY A 62 4.59 4.09 -14.14
C GLY A 62 5.41 3.60 -15.34
N ALA A 63 5.73 2.32 -15.33
CA ALA A 63 6.50 1.71 -16.42
C ALA A 63 5.66 1.58 -17.70
N GLN A 64 6.32 1.69 -18.86
CA GLN A 64 5.70 1.47 -20.18
C GLN A 64 6.61 0.58 -21.01
N THR A 65 6.05 -0.46 -21.65
CA THR A 65 6.82 -1.39 -22.50
C THR A 65 5.91 -2.04 -23.54
N LYS A 66 6.35 -2.12 -24.79
CA LYS A 66 5.61 -2.74 -25.92
C LYS A 66 4.15 -2.23 -26.05
N GLY A 67 3.95 -0.92 -25.86
CA GLY A 67 2.63 -0.29 -25.92
C GLY A 67 1.71 -0.58 -24.73
N ARG A 68 2.20 -1.29 -23.69
CA ARG A 68 1.48 -1.52 -22.43
C ARG A 68 1.91 -0.47 -21.42
N ARG A 69 0.95 0.07 -20.67
CA ARG A 69 1.20 0.95 -19.53
C ARG A 69 0.87 0.23 -18.23
N GLU A 70 1.76 0.34 -17.26
CA GLU A 70 1.54 -0.22 -15.92
C GLU A 70 0.18 0.22 -15.36
N SER A 71 -0.11 1.52 -15.45
CA SER A 71 -1.34 2.13 -14.91
C SER A 71 -2.62 1.52 -15.45
N GLU A 72 -2.63 1.03 -16.69
CA GLU A 72 -3.77 0.39 -17.33
C GLU A 72 -3.93 -1.06 -16.87
N VAL A 73 -2.83 -1.82 -16.84
CA VAL A 73 -2.83 -3.22 -16.45
C VAL A 73 -3.26 -3.38 -14.99
N VAL A 74 -2.67 -2.60 -14.08
CA VAL A 74 -2.99 -2.70 -12.65
C VAL A 74 -4.37 -2.14 -12.32
N LEU A 75 -4.87 -1.15 -13.07
CA LEU A 75 -6.26 -0.68 -12.92
C LEU A 75 -7.25 -1.76 -13.31
N ALA A 76 -7.02 -2.43 -14.43
CA ALA A 76 -7.93 -3.48 -14.89
C ALA A 76 -7.97 -4.66 -13.92
N LEU A 77 -6.82 -5.08 -13.37
CA LEU A 77 -6.79 -6.09 -12.30
C LEU A 77 -7.51 -5.60 -11.04
N SER A 78 -7.27 -4.36 -10.62
CA SER A 78 -7.89 -3.78 -9.42
C SER A 78 -9.42 -3.71 -9.51
N LYS A 79 -9.97 -3.36 -10.69
CA LYS A 79 -11.42 -3.40 -10.94
C LYS A 79 -11.98 -4.81 -10.77
N GLU A 80 -11.33 -5.83 -11.33
CA GLU A 80 -11.77 -7.22 -11.15
C GLU A 80 -11.65 -7.69 -9.69
N VAL A 81 -10.60 -7.29 -8.95
CA VAL A 81 -10.49 -7.60 -7.51
C VAL A 81 -11.66 -6.97 -6.76
N LYS A 82 -11.97 -5.70 -7.04
CA LYS A 82 -13.12 -5.00 -6.45
C LYS A 82 -14.43 -5.71 -6.74
N GLU A 83 -14.67 -6.12 -7.99
CA GLU A 83 -15.88 -6.87 -8.36
C GLU A 83 -16.04 -8.15 -7.54
N ILE A 84 -14.95 -8.91 -7.34
CA ILE A 84 -15.00 -10.14 -6.52
C ILE A 84 -15.24 -9.81 -5.05
N LEU A 85 -14.63 -8.76 -4.51
CA LEU A 85 -14.86 -8.36 -3.12
C LEU A 85 -16.25 -7.76 -2.90
N ASP A 86 -16.81 -7.07 -3.88
CA ASP A 86 -18.17 -6.51 -3.84
C ASP A 86 -19.23 -7.62 -3.74
N LEU A 87 -18.93 -8.86 -4.17
CA LEU A 87 -19.78 -10.02 -3.91
C LEU A 87 -20.01 -10.25 -2.40
N THR A 88 -19.11 -9.81 -1.53
CA THR A 88 -19.29 -9.94 -0.08
C THR A 88 -20.33 -8.99 0.51
N LYS A 89 -20.93 -8.09 -0.27
CA LYS A 89 -21.87 -7.06 0.22
C LYS A 89 -23.30 -7.56 0.42
N THR A 90 -23.68 -8.64 -0.25
CA THR A 90 -25.04 -9.22 -0.15
C THR A 90 -24.97 -10.72 0.17
N PRO A 91 -26.04 -11.31 0.73
CA PRO A 91 -26.07 -12.76 1.00
C PRO A 91 -25.85 -13.58 -0.27
N GLU A 92 -26.54 -13.23 -1.36
CA GLU A 92 -26.50 -13.94 -2.65
C GLU A 92 -25.13 -13.78 -3.33
N GLY A 93 -24.56 -12.57 -3.27
CA GLY A 93 -23.20 -12.33 -3.72
C GLY A 93 -22.22 -13.18 -2.91
N PHE A 94 -22.41 -13.29 -1.59
CA PHE A 94 -21.48 -14.01 -0.73
C PHE A 94 -21.51 -15.53 -0.98
N GLU A 95 -22.64 -16.09 -1.43
CA GLU A 95 -22.67 -17.48 -1.93
C GLU A 95 -21.81 -17.63 -3.20
N THR A 96 -21.85 -16.64 -4.10
CA THR A 96 -20.98 -16.61 -5.29
C THR A 96 -19.51 -16.50 -4.88
N PHE A 97 -19.18 -15.62 -3.92
CA PHE A 97 -17.83 -15.52 -3.35
C PHE A 97 -17.37 -16.85 -2.75
N ARG A 98 -18.23 -17.53 -1.97
CA ARG A 98 -17.95 -18.86 -1.42
C ARG A 98 -17.66 -19.88 -2.51
N SER A 99 -18.35 -19.82 -3.66
CA SER A 99 -18.05 -20.70 -4.80
C SER A 99 -16.62 -20.51 -5.33
N TYR A 100 -16.10 -19.28 -5.34
CA TYR A 100 -14.69 -19.02 -5.66
C TYR A 100 -13.74 -19.49 -4.56
N ALA A 101 -14.08 -19.25 -3.30
CA ALA A 101 -13.27 -19.65 -2.16
C ALA A 101 -13.15 -21.19 -2.01
N LYS A 102 -14.15 -21.96 -2.49
CA LYS A 102 -14.09 -23.43 -2.56
C LYS A 102 -12.91 -23.98 -3.37
N LYS A 103 -12.27 -23.15 -4.21
CA LYS A 103 -11.02 -23.53 -4.91
C LYS A 103 -9.80 -23.55 -3.96
N PHE A 104 -9.91 -22.91 -2.79
CA PHE A 104 -8.83 -22.72 -1.82
C PHE A 104 -9.05 -23.48 -0.52
N THR A 105 -10.30 -23.61 -0.06
CA THR A 105 -10.67 -24.22 1.22
C THR A 105 -11.91 -25.10 1.08
N ASP A 106 -12.04 -26.12 1.93
CA ASP A 106 -13.28 -26.90 2.11
C ASP A 106 -14.11 -26.38 3.31
N ASP A 107 -13.56 -25.46 4.10
CA ASP A 107 -14.25 -24.91 5.26
C ASP A 107 -15.44 -24.05 4.84
N SER A 108 -16.52 -24.13 5.62
CA SER A 108 -17.63 -23.18 5.49
C SER A 108 -17.17 -21.80 5.96
N LEU A 109 -17.31 -20.81 5.07
CA LEU A 109 -16.90 -19.45 5.35
C LEU A 109 -18.07 -18.63 5.92
N PRO A 110 -17.92 -17.98 7.09
CA PRO A 110 -18.95 -17.08 7.60
C PRO A 110 -19.04 -15.83 6.73
N TRP A 111 -20.25 -15.28 6.63
CA TRP A 111 -20.42 -14.03 5.90
C TRP A 111 -19.74 -12.86 6.63
N ILE A 112 -18.66 -12.37 6.03
CA ILE A 112 -17.96 -11.14 6.40
C ILE A 112 -18.06 -10.23 5.19
N ARG A 113 -18.50 -9.00 5.42
CA ARG A 113 -18.61 -7.97 4.40
C ARG A 113 -17.29 -7.21 4.30
N ILE A 114 -16.78 -7.07 3.08
CA ILE A 114 -15.60 -6.28 2.76
C ILE A 114 -16.04 -5.15 1.84
N ASP A 115 -16.09 -3.94 2.40
CA ASP A 115 -16.33 -2.72 1.65
C ASP A 115 -15.03 -2.27 1.00
N SER A 116 -14.91 -2.46 -0.32
CA SER A 116 -13.73 -2.07 -1.09
C SER A 116 -13.99 -0.87 -2.01
N ASP A 117 -13.11 0.12 -1.94
CA ASP A 117 -13.06 1.29 -2.83
C ASP A 117 -11.77 1.33 -3.64
N LEU A 118 -11.79 2.02 -4.80
CA LEU A 118 -10.61 2.26 -5.63
C LEU A 118 -10.06 3.67 -5.41
N THR A 119 -8.73 3.84 -5.38
CA THR A 119 -8.12 5.19 -5.32
C THR A 119 -8.31 6.00 -6.61
N ARG A 120 -8.59 5.31 -7.71
CA ARG A 120 -8.94 5.85 -9.03
C ARG A 120 -9.72 4.82 -9.84
N GLU A 121 -10.67 5.28 -10.63
CA GLU A 121 -11.44 4.43 -11.56
C GLU A 121 -10.93 4.51 -12.99
N ASP A 122 -10.12 5.51 -13.30
CA ASP A 122 -9.59 5.77 -14.64
C ASP A 122 -8.08 6.01 -14.60
N THR A 123 -7.51 6.17 -15.79
CA THR A 123 -6.14 6.63 -16.04
C THR A 123 -6.21 7.70 -17.13
N ALA A 124 -5.33 8.69 -17.08
CA ALA A 124 -5.19 9.68 -18.14
C ALA A 124 -4.85 8.98 -19.47
N LYS A 125 -5.58 9.37 -20.52
CA LYS A 125 -5.35 8.93 -21.90
C LYS A 125 -4.17 9.71 -22.47
N GLU A 126 -3.29 9.03 -23.21
CA GLU A 126 -2.21 9.70 -23.94
C GLU A 126 -2.76 10.46 -25.16
N GLU A 127 -3.61 9.79 -25.95
CA GLU A 127 -4.25 10.39 -27.11
C GLU A 127 -5.43 11.30 -26.71
N GLY A 128 -5.44 12.53 -27.23
CA GLY A 128 -6.52 13.48 -26.99
C GLY A 128 -6.57 14.02 -25.56
N ALA A 129 -5.46 13.93 -24.80
CA ALA A 129 -5.37 14.49 -23.46
C ALA A 129 -5.73 15.98 -23.46
N ASP A 130 -6.69 16.37 -22.63
CA ASP A 130 -6.97 17.78 -22.39
C ASP A 130 -5.85 18.38 -21.55
N LEU A 131 -4.95 19.10 -22.20
CA LEU A 131 -3.84 19.81 -21.55
C LEU A 131 -4.25 21.18 -21.00
N SER A 132 -5.51 21.61 -21.20
CA SER A 132 -6.03 22.83 -20.55
C SER A 132 -6.30 22.61 -19.05
N SER A 133 -6.43 21.35 -18.64
CA SER A 133 -6.45 20.90 -17.25
C SER A 133 -5.15 20.15 -16.93
N ASP A 134 -4.82 20.00 -15.63
CA ASP A 134 -3.65 19.22 -15.22
C ASP A 134 -4.00 17.72 -15.20
N PRO A 135 -3.55 16.91 -16.17
CA PRO A 135 -3.94 15.51 -16.25
C PRO A 135 -3.35 14.67 -15.13
N ASN A 136 -2.37 15.20 -14.37
CA ASN A 136 -1.72 14.50 -13.27
C ASN A 136 -2.36 14.80 -11.92
N ALA A 137 -3.16 15.88 -11.82
CA ALA A 137 -3.70 16.39 -10.56
C ALA A 137 -4.29 15.30 -9.67
N PHE A 138 -5.31 14.60 -10.15
CA PHE A 138 -5.99 13.57 -9.35
C PHE A 138 -5.06 12.40 -8.96
N TYR A 139 -4.05 12.11 -9.78
CA TYR A 139 -3.19 10.92 -9.63
C TYR A 139 -1.94 11.15 -8.79
N ARG A 140 -1.61 12.39 -8.42
CA ARG A 140 -0.44 12.69 -7.57
C ARG A 140 -0.50 11.97 -6.24
N LEU A 141 0.66 11.50 -5.78
CA LEU A 141 0.78 10.77 -4.54
C LEU A 141 0.58 11.69 -3.32
N TYR A 142 1.14 12.89 -3.41
CA TYR A 142 1.12 13.94 -2.37
C TYR A 142 0.08 15.02 -2.65
N ASP A 143 -0.22 15.83 -1.63
CA ASP A 143 -1.09 16.99 -1.81
C ASP A 143 -0.44 18.00 -2.75
N TYR A 144 -1.28 18.73 -3.49
CA TYR A 144 -0.82 19.61 -4.56
C TYR A 144 -1.68 20.87 -4.64
N PRO A 145 -1.13 22.01 -5.08
CA PRO A 145 -1.92 23.21 -5.33
C PRO A 145 -2.76 23.03 -6.60
N ASP A 146 -4.05 23.30 -6.49
CA ASP A 146 -4.96 23.40 -7.63
C ASP A 146 -4.49 24.51 -8.58
N LYS A 147 -4.21 24.19 -9.85
CA LYS A 147 -3.68 25.18 -10.82
C LYS A 147 -4.56 26.43 -10.97
N LYS A 148 -5.89 26.30 -10.83
CA LYS A 148 -6.83 27.41 -11.05
C LYS A 148 -7.02 28.27 -9.80
N THR A 149 -7.07 27.65 -8.63
CA THR A 149 -7.43 28.32 -7.37
C THR A 149 -6.27 28.52 -6.41
N GLY A 150 -5.14 27.85 -6.63
CA GLY A 150 -3.99 27.81 -5.72
C GLY A 150 -4.25 27.06 -4.41
N LYS A 151 -5.48 26.59 -4.17
CA LYS A 151 -5.85 25.86 -2.95
C LYS A 151 -5.22 24.48 -2.96
N MET A 152 -4.68 24.06 -1.82
CA MET A 152 -4.17 22.69 -1.66
C MET A 152 -5.31 21.68 -1.81
N ARG A 153 -5.06 20.64 -2.60
CA ARG A 153 -5.97 19.52 -2.86
C ARG A 153 -5.36 18.23 -2.32
N PRO A 154 -6.20 17.30 -1.82
CA PRO A 154 -5.71 16.04 -1.29
C PRO A 154 -5.18 15.14 -2.41
N GLY A 155 -3.90 14.78 -2.29
CA GLY A 155 -3.27 13.72 -3.06
C GLY A 155 -3.76 12.34 -2.65
N ARG A 156 -3.22 11.31 -3.30
CA ARG A 156 -3.66 9.93 -3.10
C ARG A 156 -3.54 9.45 -1.67
N ILE A 157 -2.41 9.70 -1.01
CA ILE A 157 -2.19 9.27 0.39
C ILE A 157 -3.22 9.92 1.32
N SER A 158 -3.51 11.21 1.13
CA SER A 158 -4.51 11.94 1.90
C SER A 158 -5.92 11.39 1.72
N ARG A 159 -6.29 11.03 0.48
CA ARG A 159 -7.59 10.39 0.19
C ARG A 159 -7.70 9.00 0.79
N ILE A 160 -6.63 8.19 0.72
CA ILE A 160 -6.57 6.88 1.38
C ILE A 160 -6.77 7.04 2.89
N ASN A 161 -6.06 7.97 3.53
CA ASN A 161 -6.20 8.25 4.96
C ASN A 161 -7.62 8.73 5.31
N ALA A 162 -8.25 9.55 4.45
CA ALA A 162 -9.63 9.99 4.65
C ALA A 162 -10.63 8.82 4.63
N ALA A 163 -10.38 7.77 3.85
CA ALA A 163 -11.20 6.56 3.81
C ALA A 163 -11.03 5.65 5.05
N ARG A 164 -10.01 5.89 5.90
CA ARG A 164 -9.74 5.13 7.14
C ARG A 164 -9.73 3.60 6.95
N PRO A 165 -9.05 3.02 5.94
CA PRO A 165 -9.12 1.58 5.69
C PRO A 165 -8.36 0.75 6.73
N TYR A 166 -8.79 -0.51 6.91
CA TYR A 166 -8.00 -1.52 7.62
C TYR A 166 -6.79 -1.97 6.78
N LEU A 167 -7.03 -2.20 5.49
CA LEU A 167 -6.05 -2.69 4.52
C LEU A 167 -6.02 -1.80 3.29
N VAL A 168 -4.82 -1.52 2.81
CA VAL A 168 -4.59 -0.95 1.48
C VAL A 168 -3.88 -1.99 0.62
N LEU A 169 -4.55 -2.47 -0.43
CA LEU A 169 -3.97 -3.33 -1.45
C LEU A 169 -3.43 -2.45 -2.58
N SER A 170 -2.11 -2.24 -2.62
CA SER A 170 -1.47 -1.44 -3.66
C SER A 170 -0.83 -2.36 -4.70
N LEU A 171 -1.21 -2.18 -5.97
CA LEU A 171 -0.81 -3.04 -7.08
C LEU A 171 0.01 -2.26 -8.09
N HIS A 172 1.23 -2.74 -8.33
CA HIS A 172 2.24 -2.15 -9.21
C HIS A 172 2.88 -3.20 -10.11
N LEU A 173 3.61 -2.75 -11.13
CA LEU A 173 4.47 -3.58 -11.96
C LEU A 173 5.86 -2.99 -12.03
N ASN A 174 6.87 -3.85 -11.96
CA ASN A 174 8.24 -3.42 -12.10
C ASN A 174 8.78 -3.62 -13.53
N PRO A 175 9.77 -2.81 -13.95
CA PRO A 175 10.66 -3.19 -15.03
C PRO A 175 11.66 -4.23 -14.54
N SER A 176 11.96 -5.23 -15.37
CA SER A 176 12.94 -6.26 -15.04
C SER A 176 14.35 -5.93 -15.53
N TRP A 177 15.37 -6.57 -14.93
CA TRP A 177 16.72 -6.60 -15.50
C TRP A 177 16.91 -7.82 -16.42
N LYS A 178 17.95 -7.79 -17.27
CA LYS A 178 18.21 -8.85 -18.26
C LYS A 178 18.42 -10.22 -17.60
N GLY A 179 17.45 -11.13 -17.77
CA GLY A 179 17.49 -12.47 -17.19
C GLY A 179 16.67 -12.64 -15.91
N HIS A 180 16.00 -11.60 -15.42
CA HIS A 180 15.10 -11.70 -14.27
C HIS A 180 14.02 -12.80 -14.49
N PRO A 181 13.69 -13.61 -13.47
CA PRO A 181 12.71 -14.69 -13.61
C PRO A 181 11.23 -14.24 -13.73
N GLY A 182 10.95 -12.94 -13.72
CA GLY A 182 9.59 -12.41 -13.49
C GLY A 182 9.08 -12.70 -12.07
N GLY A 183 7.76 -12.80 -11.92
CA GLY A 183 7.10 -13.11 -10.65
C GLY A 183 6.69 -11.88 -9.87
N MET A 184 6.56 -12.02 -8.55
CA MET A 184 5.98 -10.98 -7.69
C MET A 184 6.97 -10.57 -6.60
N ALA A 185 6.80 -9.38 -6.02
CA ALA A 185 7.57 -8.94 -4.86
C ALA A 185 6.76 -8.01 -3.96
N ALA A 186 7.08 -7.96 -2.67
CA ALA A 186 6.53 -6.97 -1.77
C ALA A 186 7.34 -5.66 -1.81
N VAL A 187 6.72 -4.54 -1.45
CA VAL A 187 7.40 -3.26 -1.24
C VAL A 187 7.25 -2.82 0.21
N LEU A 188 8.38 -2.58 0.87
CA LEU A 188 8.44 -2.35 2.31
C LEU A 188 9.13 -1.03 2.64
N SER A 189 8.63 -0.37 3.69
CA SER A 189 9.33 0.69 4.40
C SER A 189 9.48 0.24 5.86
N PRO A 190 10.70 0.22 6.44
CA PRO A 190 10.88 -0.14 7.85
C PRO A 190 10.28 0.88 8.81
N SER A 191 10.22 0.56 10.10
CA SER A 191 9.76 1.51 11.12
C SER A 191 10.86 2.50 11.57
N TYR A 192 10.48 3.43 12.45
CA TYR A 192 11.40 4.32 13.16
C TYR A 192 12.61 3.59 13.73
N ARG A 193 12.45 2.36 14.23
CA ARG A 193 13.52 1.60 14.90
C ARG A 193 14.69 1.31 13.95
N THR A 194 14.40 0.85 12.75
CA THR A 194 15.42 0.56 11.74
C THR A 194 16.04 1.84 11.20
N PHE A 195 15.23 2.85 10.85
CA PHE A 195 15.78 4.15 10.41
C PHE A 195 16.65 4.82 11.47
N TYR A 196 16.26 4.77 12.75
CA TYR A 196 17.05 5.30 13.85
C TYR A 196 18.38 4.56 14.02
N SER A 197 18.39 3.24 13.81
CA SER A 197 19.63 2.46 13.81
C SER A 197 20.55 2.85 12.66
N LEU A 198 20.01 3.08 11.46
CA LEU A 198 20.74 3.57 10.29
C LEU A 198 21.29 4.99 10.50
N ARG A 199 20.53 5.88 11.14
CA ARG A 199 21.02 7.19 11.58
C ARG A 199 22.20 7.05 12.54
N LYS A 200 22.15 6.13 13.52
CA LYS A 200 23.28 5.89 14.41
C LYS A 200 24.53 5.40 13.67
N ILE A 201 24.37 4.59 12.63
CA ILE A 201 25.50 4.16 11.78
C ILE A 201 26.12 5.37 11.08
N SER A 202 25.30 6.27 10.54
CA SER A 202 25.75 7.57 9.98
C SER A 202 26.55 8.40 11.00
N GLU A 203 26.20 8.30 12.29
CA GLU A 203 26.88 8.96 13.41
C GLU A 203 28.09 8.18 13.97
N GLY A 204 28.46 7.04 13.37
CA GLY A 204 29.67 6.28 13.71
C GLY A 204 29.44 4.95 14.44
N ALA A 205 28.19 4.53 14.64
CA ALA A 205 27.89 3.21 15.21
C ALA A 205 28.23 2.06 14.24
N SER A 206 28.45 0.86 14.79
CA SER A 206 28.76 -0.33 13.99
C SER A 206 27.58 -0.76 13.09
N PRO A 207 27.82 -1.07 11.81
CA PRO A 207 26.78 -1.53 10.89
C PRO A 207 26.47 -3.04 10.99
N LYS A 208 27.19 -3.79 11.84
CA LYS A 208 27.14 -5.26 11.89
C LYS A 208 25.71 -5.82 11.93
N LYS A 209 24.86 -5.28 12.81
CA LYS A 209 23.47 -5.73 12.96
C LYS A 209 22.62 -5.53 11.70
N PHE A 210 22.89 -4.49 10.91
CA PHE A 210 22.21 -4.27 9.64
C PHE A 210 22.68 -5.28 8.59
N LEU A 211 23.99 -5.48 8.49
CA LEU A 211 24.60 -6.37 7.48
C LEU A 211 24.23 -7.84 7.70
N GLU A 212 24.00 -8.25 8.95
CA GLU A 212 23.60 -9.61 9.32
C GLU A 212 22.07 -9.77 9.44
N GLY A 213 21.31 -8.68 9.28
CA GLY A 213 19.87 -8.64 9.49
C GLY A 213 19.06 -8.76 8.20
N PRO A 214 17.74 -9.01 8.30
CA PRO A 214 16.87 -9.17 7.14
C PRO A 214 16.71 -7.90 6.28
N TRP A 215 17.10 -6.75 6.81
CA TRP A 215 17.10 -5.47 6.09
C TRP A 215 18.35 -5.27 5.20
N SER A 216 19.28 -6.22 5.15
CA SER A 216 20.53 -6.11 4.38
C SER A 216 20.31 -6.05 2.86
N GLU A 217 19.20 -6.60 2.37
CA GLU A 217 18.80 -6.62 0.94
C GLU A 217 18.17 -5.30 0.49
N TRP A 218 18.63 -4.18 1.05
CA TRP A 218 18.13 -2.84 0.74
C TRP A 218 18.27 -2.49 -0.75
N MET A 219 17.31 -1.73 -1.27
CA MET A 219 17.30 -1.32 -2.68
C MET A 219 18.50 -0.41 -2.99
N LYS A 220 19.11 -0.60 -4.17
CA LYS A 220 20.15 0.29 -4.69
C LYS A 220 19.55 1.28 -5.68
N PHE A 221 19.29 2.51 -5.25
CA PHE A 221 18.89 3.61 -6.14
C PHE A 221 20.10 4.38 -6.68
N LYS A 222 21.20 4.45 -5.92
CA LYS A 222 22.52 4.85 -6.41
C LYS A 222 23.34 3.59 -6.62
N MET A 223 23.51 3.20 -7.88
CA MET A 223 24.12 1.92 -8.26
C MET A 223 25.60 1.83 -7.85
N GLU A 224 26.28 2.97 -7.76
CA GLU A 224 27.65 3.13 -7.31
C GLU A 224 27.81 3.14 -5.78
N TRP A 225 26.70 3.08 -5.04
CA TRP A 225 26.66 2.97 -3.58
C TRP A 225 26.34 1.52 -3.18
N SER A 226 26.87 1.09 -2.03
CA SER A 226 26.50 -0.15 -1.36
C SER A 226 25.06 -0.09 -0.85
N ARG A 227 24.47 -1.26 -0.52
CA ARG A 227 23.13 -1.32 0.09
C ARG A 227 23.06 -0.56 1.41
N LEU A 228 24.12 -0.66 2.23
CA LEU A 228 24.23 0.10 3.47
C LEU A 228 24.26 1.62 3.23
N GLU A 229 25.02 2.10 2.24
CA GLU A 229 25.06 3.54 1.91
C GLU A 229 23.70 4.04 1.41
N ASN A 230 22.98 3.25 0.60
CA ASN A 230 21.60 3.57 0.19
C ASN A 230 20.64 3.57 1.41
N ALA A 231 20.72 2.57 2.29
CA ALA A 231 19.90 2.49 3.49
C ALA A 231 20.13 3.68 4.44
N VAL A 232 21.40 4.06 4.64
CA VAL A 232 21.77 5.24 5.41
C VAL A 232 21.18 6.50 4.78
N ALA A 233 21.24 6.64 3.45
CA ALA A 233 20.67 7.79 2.77
C ALA A 233 19.14 7.89 2.90
N ASP A 234 18.44 6.76 2.83
CA ASP A 234 17.01 6.72 3.13
C ASP A 234 16.70 7.16 4.56
N ALA A 235 17.56 6.86 5.53
CA ALA A 235 17.39 7.34 6.90
C ALA A 235 17.52 8.87 7.01
N TRP A 236 18.43 9.50 6.24
CA TRP A 236 18.51 10.95 6.15
C TRP A 236 17.22 11.54 5.57
N ILE A 237 16.75 11.02 4.44
CA ILE A 237 15.50 11.46 3.79
C ILE A 237 14.29 11.27 4.72
N TYR A 238 14.25 10.17 5.47
CA TYR A 238 13.19 9.89 6.43
C TYR A 238 13.16 10.91 7.58
N PHE A 239 14.31 11.27 8.16
CA PHE A 239 14.36 12.20 9.29
C PHE A 239 14.25 13.66 8.89
N ASN A 240 15.20 14.15 8.08
CA ASN A 240 15.32 15.58 7.80
C ASN A 240 15.02 15.96 6.34
N GLY A 241 14.65 15.00 5.50
CA GLY A 241 14.26 15.25 4.12
C GLY A 241 15.43 15.54 3.18
N TYR A 242 16.68 15.46 3.63
CA TYR A 242 17.85 15.67 2.78
C TYR A 242 18.52 14.34 2.44
N TRP A 243 19.17 14.29 1.29
CA TRP A 243 20.17 13.26 1.04
C TRP A 243 21.44 13.55 1.83
N PRO A 244 22.24 12.53 2.17
CA PRO A 244 23.61 12.74 2.57
C PRO A 244 24.53 12.81 1.36
N ASN A 245 25.73 13.34 1.57
CA ASN A 245 26.87 13.06 0.71
C ASN A 245 27.24 11.57 0.77
N LYS A 246 28.14 11.11 -0.12
CA LYS A 246 28.53 9.69 -0.19
C LYS A 246 29.07 9.14 1.13
N SER A 247 29.72 9.95 1.97
CA SER A 247 30.23 9.47 3.27
C SER A 247 29.12 9.18 4.29
N GLY A 248 27.87 9.55 4.01
CA GLY A 248 26.74 9.34 4.90
C GLY A 248 26.77 10.22 6.14
N LYS A 249 27.64 11.24 6.21
CA LYS A 249 27.92 12.02 7.43
C LYS A 249 27.49 13.49 7.36
N LYS A 250 27.28 14.02 6.15
CA LYS A 250 26.88 15.41 5.94
C LYS A 250 25.74 15.47 4.95
N SER A 251 24.83 16.41 5.17
CA SER A 251 23.71 16.67 4.27
C SER A 251 24.20 17.24 2.95
N ASP A 252 23.61 16.76 1.86
CA ASP A 252 23.65 17.39 0.56
C ASP A 252 22.50 18.40 0.46
N LEU A 253 22.81 19.68 0.70
CA LEU A 253 21.80 20.74 0.72
C LEU A 253 21.19 21.02 -0.67
N SER A 254 21.81 20.51 -1.74
CA SER A 254 21.25 20.62 -3.09
C SER A 254 20.18 19.58 -3.39
N ASN A 255 20.10 18.53 -2.56
CA ASN A 255 19.26 17.38 -2.79
C ASN A 255 18.27 17.17 -1.63
N PHE A 256 17.14 17.87 -1.75
CA PHE A 256 16.05 17.89 -0.78
C PHE A 256 14.81 17.17 -1.32
N GLU A 257 14.24 16.31 -0.49
CA GLU A 257 13.11 15.41 -0.77
C GLU A 257 11.84 15.79 0.02
N GLY A 258 11.86 16.95 0.68
CA GLY A 258 10.68 17.47 1.38
C GLY A 258 10.53 16.91 2.78
N TYR A 259 9.81 17.66 3.62
CA TYR A 259 9.30 17.17 4.90
C TYR A 259 8.01 16.39 4.65
N ARG A 260 8.13 15.19 4.06
CA ARG A 260 7.05 14.41 3.44
C ARG A 260 5.83 14.17 4.35
N GLN A 261 6.03 14.06 5.65
CA GLN A 261 4.96 13.95 6.65
C GLN A 261 4.03 15.17 6.69
N ASN A 262 4.48 16.33 6.22
CA ASN A 262 3.70 17.58 6.15
C ASN A 262 3.23 17.91 4.73
N MET A 263 3.51 17.04 3.76
CA MET A 263 3.12 17.18 2.35
C MET A 263 1.81 16.45 2.03
N ILE A 264 1.10 16.00 3.07
CA ILE A 264 -0.16 15.29 3.03
C ILE A 264 -1.09 15.79 4.13
N THR A 265 -2.39 15.61 3.93
CA THR A 265 -3.45 16.00 4.86
C THR A 265 -3.84 14.80 5.74
N TRP A 266 -3.54 14.91 7.04
CA TRP A 266 -3.81 13.92 8.07
C TRP A 266 -3.56 14.50 9.48
N LYS A 267 -4.03 13.81 10.55
CA LYS A 267 -3.88 14.29 11.94
C LYS A 267 -2.43 14.47 12.41
N TYR A 268 -1.49 13.75 11.80
CA TYR A 268 -0.09 13.72 12.22
C TYR A 268 0.79 14.80 11.57
N ALA A 269 0.24 15.57 10.63
CA ALA A 269 0.90 16.76 10.10
C ALA A 269 1.08 17.81 11.21
N GLU A 270 2.12 18.61 11.05
CA GLU A 270 2.40 19.75 11.93
C GLU A 270 1.33 20.84 11.80
N ASN A 271 1.13 21.58 12.88
CA ASN A 271 0.16 22.67 12.92
C ASN A 271 0.55 23.81 11.96
N ASN A 272 -0.37 24.74 11.71
CA ASN A 272 -0.10 25.98 10.98
C ASN A 272 1.16 26.70 11.53
N GLY A 273 1.93 27.34 10.64
CA GLY A 273 3.20 28.00 11.00
C GLY A 273 4.45 27.13 10.83
N TRP A 274 4.31 25.87 10.40
CA TRP A 274 5.43 24.95 10.27
C TRP A 274 6.37 25.30 9.11
N VAL A 275 5.84 25.87 8.03
CA VAL A 275 6.62 26.30 6.86
C VAL A 275 7.58 27.43 7.25
N GLU A 276 7.08 28.40 8.00
CA GLU A 276 7.86 29.54 8.53
C GLU A 276 8.98 29.03 9.44
N LYS A 277 8.68 28.06 10.32
CA LYS A 277 9.69 27.41 11.16
C LYS A 277 10.75 26.67 10.34
N ALA A 278 10.34 25.96 9.29
CA ALA A 278 11.27 25.27 8.41
C ALA A 278 12.18 26.23 7.64
N LEU A 279 11.66 27.40 7.23
CA LEU A 279 12.42 28.45 6.55
C LEU A 279 13.43 29.14 7.48
N LEU A 280 13.08 29.39 8.75
CA LEU A 280 14.01 29.92 9.76
C LEU A 280 15.21 29.00 9.97
N GLY A 281 14.99 27.68 9.93
CA GLY A 281 16.02 26.68 10.12
C GLY A 281 16.53 26.62 11.57
N GLY A 282 17.74 26.07 11.74
CA GLY A 282 18.36 25.84 13.05
C GLY A 282 18.06 24.45 13.65
N PRO A 283 18.52 24.18 14.88
CA PRO A 283 18.29 22.91 15.55
C PRO A 283 16.79 22.64 15.80
N GLY A 284 16.36 21.39 15.62
CA GLY A 284 14.96 21.01 15.77
C GLY A 284 14.47 20.01 14.71
N PRO A 285 13.14 19.91 14.49
CA PRO A 285 12.53 18.96 13.56
C PRO A 285 12.74 19.30 12.07
N TYR A 286 13.26 20.49 11.76
CA TYR A 286 13.61 20.93 10.40
C TYR A 286 15.10 21.19 10.24
N ALA A 287 15.91 20.67 11.17
CA ALA A 287 17.35 20.86 11.12
C ALA A 287 17.93 20.16 9.89
N LYS A 288 18.81 20.87 9.17
CA LYS A 288 19.44 20.35 7.96
C LYS A 288 20.48 19.27 8.28
N LYS A 289 21.00 19.18 9.52
CA LYS A 289 22.02 18.21 9.94
C LYS A 289 21.47 17.21 10.95
N HIS A 290 21.89 15.94 10.87
CA HIS A 290 21.51 14.92 11.86
C HIS A 290 21.87 15.30 13.31
N SER A 291 23.05 15.89 13.56
CA SER A 291 23.47 16.29 14.91
C SER A 291 22.56 17.34 15.56
N GLU A 292 21.88 18.14 14.75
CA GLU A 292 20.98 19.22 15.17
C GLU A 292 19.51 18.78 15.11
N TYR A 293 19.24 17.59 14.55
CA TYR A 293 17.90 17.11 14.25
C TYR A 293 17.23 16.41 15.45
N SER A 294 15.99 16.82 15.73
CA SER A 294 15.14 16.22 16.76
C SER A 294 13.85 15.65 16.18
N ALA A 295 13.63 14.35 16.33
CA ALA A 295 12.40 13.66 15.92
C ALA A 295 11.24 13.92 16.92
N LYS A 296 10.73 15.16 16.97
CA LYS A 296 9.65 15.60 17.86
C LYS A 296 8.40 15.99 17.06
N GLY A 297 7.23 15.72 17.62
CA GLY A 297 5.94 16.07 17.00
C GLY A 297 5.06 14.84 16.76
N LYS A 298 3.80 15.09 16.40
CA LYS A 298 2.73 14.07 16.31
C LYS A 298 3.10 12.91 15.39
N PHE A 299 3.71 13.21 14.23
CA PHE A 299 4.20 12.18 13.32
C PHE A 299 5.24 11.28 13.99
N TRP A 300 6.20 11.86 14.70
CA TRP A 300 7.27 11.09 15.32
C TRP A 300 6.80 10.26 16.52
N ASP A 301 5.81 10.76 17.26
CA ASP A 301 5.18 10.01 18.34
C ASP A 301 4.43 8.80 17.79
N ARG A 302 3.69 8.97 16.68
CA ARG A 302 3.11 7.86 15.93
C ARG A 302 4.19 6.89 15.46
N GLU A 303 5.25 7.35 14.79
CA GLU A 303 6.33 6.50 14.24
C GLU A 303 7.00 5.61 15.30
N ARG A 304 6.98 6.02 16.58
CA ARG A 304 7.50 5.25 17.72
C ARG A 304 6.45 4.36 18.40
N ALA A 305 5.18 4.51 18.09
CA ALA A 305 4.09 3.78 18.74
C ALA A 305 4.07 2.29 18.36
N GLU A 306 3.51 1.45 19.22
CA GLU A 306 3.42 -0.01 18.99
C GLU A 306 2.78 -0.39 17.63
N PRO A 307 1.71 0.27 17.14
CA PRO A 307 1.13 -0.05 15.83
C PRO A 307 2.11 0.05 14.66
N GLU A 308 3.07 0.96 14.73
CA GLU A 308 4.11 1.12 13.71
C GLU A 308 5.10 -0.03 13.72
N LEU A 309 5.48 -0.50 14.91
CA LEU A 309 6.33 -1.67 15.08
C LEU A 309 5.61 -2.93 14.58
N TRP A 310 4.35 -3.11 14.95
CA TRP A 310 3.54 -4.24 14.51
C TRP A 310 3.35 -4.30 12.99
N ARG A 311 3.14 -3.14 12.35
CA ARG A 311 2.85 -3.09 10.92
C ARG A 311 4.09 -3.05 10.03
N ARG A 312 5.25 -2.54 10.49
CA ARG A 312 6.45 -2.36 9.64
C ARG A 312 7.75 -3.02 10.13
N GLU A 313 7.83 -3.52 11.36
CA GLU A 313 9.11 -3.99 11.90
C GLU A 313 9.16 -5.51 12.11
N ASP A 314 8.30 -6.09 12.96
CA ASP A 314 8.39 -7.49 13.38
C ASP A 314 7.45 -8.41 12.54
N GLY A 315 6.72 -9.35 13.13
CA GLY A 315 5.61 -10.05 12.44
C GLY A 315 5.91 -11.47 11.90
N PRO A 316 4.91 -12.13 11.29
CA PRO A 316 4.96 -13.56 10.93
C PRO A 316 6.00 -13.98 9.89
N GLU A 317 6.60 -13.02 9.19
CA GLU A 317 7.68 -13.25 8.23
C GLU A 317 9.08 -13.01 8.84
N GLY A 318 9.15 -12.65 10.13
CA GLY A 318 10.40 -12.37 10.85
C GLY A 318 10.90 -10.93 10.72
N PHE A 319 10.35 -10.14 9.79
CA PHE A 319 10.55 -8.70 9.66
C PHE A 319 9.43 -8.07 8.82
N GLY A 320 9.37 -6.74 8.72
CA GLY A 320 8.46 -6.01 7.82
C GLY A 320 7.00 -5.94 8.29
N GLY A 321 6.69 -6.49 9.45
CA GLY A 321 5.41 -6.42 10.14
C GLY A 321 4.27 -7.13 9.42
N ASP A 322 3.06 -6.76 9.83
CA ASP A 322 1.83 -7.16 9.15
C ASP A 322 1.77 -6.66 7.70
N ASN A 323 2.51 -5.60 7.33
CA ASN A 323 2.62 -5.18 5.93
C ASN A 323 3.28 -6.26 5.08
N TYR A 324 4.43 -6.77 5.52
CA TYR A 324 5.12 -7.82 4.76
C TYR A 324 4.35 -9.14 4.78
N TYR A 325 3.74 -9.49 5.92
CA TYR A 325 2.85 -10.64 5.99
C TYR A 325 1.68 -10.52 5.01
N ALA A 326 0.97 -9.39 4.99
CA ALA A 326 -0.16 -9.17 4.10
C ALA A 326 0.25 -9.28 2.62
N ALA A 327 1.31 -8.56 2.20
CA ALA A 327 1.80 -8.63 0.83
C ALA A 327 2.24 -10.06 0.43
N SER A 328 3.03 -10.72 1.28
CA SER A 328 3.52 -12.08 1.03
C SER A 328 2.39 -13.10 0.96
N GLU A 329 1.41 -12.97 1.86
CA GLU A 329 0.28 -13.88 1.91
C GLU A 329 -0.59 -13.74 0.66
N LEU A 330 -0.89 -12.52 0.21
CA LEU A 330 -1.62 -12.29 -1.03
C LEU A 330 -0.88 -12.84 -2.26
N MET A 331 0.45 -12.69 -2.32
CA MET A 331 1.26 -13.30 -3.39
C MET A 331 1.22 -14.84 -3.33
N ARG A 332 1.24 -15.45 -2.13
CA ARG A 332 1.05 -16.91 -1.98
C ARG A 332 -0.33 -17.35 -2.47
N PHE A 333 -1.38 -16.55 -2.20
CA PHE A 333 -2.72 -16.84 -2.70
C PHE A 333 -2.75 -16.81 -4.23
N VAL A 334 -2.09 -15.86 -4.87
CA VAL A 334 -1.95 -15.81 -6.34
C VAL A 334 -1.18 -17.04 -6.85
N GLN A 335 -0.04 -17.38 -6.25
CA GLN A 335 0.74 -18.58 -6.60
C GLN A 335 -0.11 -19.86 -6.52
N TYR A 336 -0.89 -19.98 -5.44
CA TYR A 336 -1.73 -21.14 -5.17
C TYR A 336 -2.92 -21.20 -6.13
N GLY A 337 -3.62 -20.09 -6.32
CA GLY A 337 -4.80 -20.02 -7.18
C GLY A 337 -4.47 -20.26 -8.64
N LEU A 338 -3.38 -19.70 -9.17
CA LEU A 338 -2.97 -19.95 -10.56
C LEU A 338 -2.65 -21.43 -10.82
N ARG A 339 -2.18 -22.17 -9.81
CA ARG A 339 -1.91 -23.62 -9.92
C ARG A 339 -3.14 -24.49 -9.70
N LYS A 340 -4.08 -24.05 -8.86
CA LYS A 340 -5.30 -24.83 -8.53
C LYS A 340 -6.46 -24.59 -9.49
N ILE A 341 -6.57 -23.38 -10.04
CA ILE A 341 -7.66 -23.04 -10.96
C ILE A 341 -7.31 -23.63 -12.33
N PRO A 342 -8.15 -24.54 -12.89
CA PRO A 342 -7.86 -25.19 -14.16
C PRO A 342 -7.64 -24.19 -15.30
N THR A 343 -6.68 -24.50 -16.17
CA THR A 343 -6.40 -23.78 -17.40
C THR A 343 -5.76 -24.73 -18.40
N ASP A 344 -6.03 -24.54 -19.69
CA ASP A 344 -5.38 -25.30 -20.76
C ASP A 344 -3.96 -24.79 -21.06
N ASP A 345 -3.55 -23.66 -20.45
CA ASP A 345 -2.25 -23.03 -20.64
C ASP A 345 -1.32 -23.36 -19.44
N GLU A 346 -0.63 -24.50 -19.53
CA GLU A 346 0.26 -25.01 -18.47
C GLU A 346 1.36 -24.02 -18.08
N GLU A 347 1.83 -23.20 -19.03
CA GLU A 347 2.82 -22.16 -18.77
C GLU A 347 2.27 -21.12 -17.78
N LEU A 348 1.02 -20.69 -17.97
CA LEU A 348 0.35 -19.70 -17.13
C LEU A 348 -0.23 -20.29 -15.84
N ALA A 349 -0.26 -21.61 -15.70
CA ALA A 349 -0.52 -22.28 -14.42
C ALA A 349 0.66 -22.14 -13.44
N ASN A 350 1.86 -21.85 -13.95
CA ASN A 350 3.10 -21.84 -13.19
C ASN A 350 3.75 -20.44 -13.17
N PRO A 351 3.18 -19.45 -12.46
CA PRO A 351 3.77 -18.10 -12.35
C PRO A 351 5.22 -18.12 -11.82
N GLY A 352 5.94 -17.04 -12.09
CA GLY A 352 7.30 -16.80 -11.55
C GLY A 352 7.34 -16.78 -10.01
N PRO A 353 8.53 -16.73 -9.39
CA PRO A 353 8.69 -16.84 -7.95
C PRO A 353 8.10 -15.64 -7.18
N ILE A 354 8.01 -15.78 -5.85
CA ILE A 354 7.94 -14.61 -4.96
C ILE A 354 9.38 -14.20 -4.68
N ASN A 355 9.78 -13.02 -5.16
CA ASN A 355 11.12 -12.47 -5.02
C ASN A 355 11.28 -11.76 -3.66
N ASP A 356 12.53 -11.45 -3.32
CA ASP A 356 12.85 -10.62 -2.16
C ASP A 356 12.16 -9.25 -2.24
N PRO A 357 11.76 -8.67 -1.09
CA PRO A 357 11.05 -7.41 -1.08
C PRO A 357 11.93 -6.23 -1.52
N TYR A 358 11.32 -5.23 -2.14
CA TYR A 358 11.94 -3.93 -2.38
C TYR A 358 11.86 -3.09 -1.10
N ILE A 359 13.01 -2.73 -0.54
CA ILE A 359 13.11 -2.02 0.74
C ILE A 359 13.67 -0.63 0.52
N SER A 360 12.92 0.40 0.89
CA SER A 360 13.34 1.81 0.87
C SER A 360 12.40 2.66 1.73
N THR A 361 12.60 3.98 1.75
CA THR A 361 11.72 4.95 2.41
C THR A 361 10.43 5.24 1.62
N TYR A 362 9.76 4.18 1.13
CA TYR A 362 8.57 4.28 0.30
C TYR A 362 7.43 5.05 0.99
N SER A 363 6.81 5.97 0.26
CA SER A 363 5.85 6.93 0.81
C SER A 363 4.56 6.25 1.30
N LEU A 364 3.95 5.40 0.46
CA LEU A 364 2.67 4.78 0.75
C LEU A 364 2.68 3.96 2.06
N PRO A 365 3.56 2.95 2.25
CA PRO A 365 3.57 2.18 3.50
C PRO A 365 3.93 3.03 4.73
N THR A 366 4.65 4.15 4.56
CA THR A 366 5.03 5.04 5.67
C THR A 366 3.85 5.92 6.11
N PHE A 367 3.17 6.56 5.16
CA PHE A 367 2.28 7.69 5.43
C PHE A 367 0.78 7.36 5.40
N ILE A 368 0.41 6.09 5.27
CA ILE A 368 -0.98 5.64 5.46
C ILE A 368 -1.19 5.08 6.87
N ASN A 369 -2.39 5.27 7.41
CA ASN A 369 -2.78 4.71 8.71
C ASN A 369 -3.57 3.40 8.57
N ALA A 370 -2.96 2.44 7.87
CA ALA A 370 -3.53 1.13 7.53
C ALA A 370 -2.42 0.06 7.45
N ILE A 371 -2.82 -1.22 7.37
CA ILE A 371 -1.92 -2.27 6.89
C ILE A 371 -1.74 -2.08 5.38
N SER A 372 -0.50 -2.10 4.92
CA SER A 372 -0.15 -1.93 3.50
C SER A 372 0.27 -3.26 2.91
N ALA A 373 -0.56 -3.82 2.02
CA ALA A 373 -0.16 -4.88 1.11
C ALA A 373 0.28 -4.25 -0.21
N TYR A 374 1.51 -3.74 -0.26
CA TYR A 374 2.10 -3.18 -1.47
C TYR A 374 2.81 -4.30 -2.23
N ILE A 375 2.30 -4.59 -3.43
CA ILE A 375 2.73 -5.72 -4.25
C ILE A 375 3.11 -5.24 -5.65
N GLU A 376 4.32 -5.57 -6.04
CA GLU A 376 4.74 -5.64 -7.44
C GLU A 376 4.21 -6.98 -7.97
N ILE A 377 3.07 -6.94 -8.65
CA ILE A 377 2.29 -8.15 -9.00
C ILE A 377 2.83 -8.90 -10.22
N GLY A 378 3.88 -8.34 -10.85
CA GLY A 378 4.49 -8.85 -12.07
C GLY A 378 5.54 -7.87 -12.60
N TYR A 379 6.15 -8.24 -13.72
CA TYR A 379 7.08 -7.38 -14.45
C TYR A 379 6.54 -7.03 -15.84
N ILE A 380 6.44 -5.73 -16.15
CA ILE A 380 5.76 -5.25 -17.37
C ILE A 380 6.40 -5.75 -18.67
N ASP A 381 7.70 -6.00 -18.63
CA ASP A 381 8.50 -6.48 -19.76
C ASP A 381 8.59 -8.01 -19.84
N LYS A 382 8.04 -8.74 -18.86
CA LYS A 382 7.93 -10.20 -18.87
C LYS A 382 6.63 -10.64 -19.51
N GLU A 383 6.74 -11.29 -20.66
CA GLU A 383 5.57 -11.71 -21.43
C GLU A 383 4.69 -12.70 -20.66
N LYS A 384 5.30 -13.61 -19.90
CA LYS A 384 4.57 -14.56 -19.06
C LYS A 384 3.73 -13.87 -17.99
N ASP A 385 4.32 -12.91 -17.27
CA ASP A 385 3.60 -12.14 -16.25
C ASP A 385 2.47 -11.33 -16.89
N MET A 386 2.72 -10.68 -18.03
CA MET A 386 1.67 -9.94 -18.74
C MET A 386 0.56 -10.84 -19.25
N ARG A 387 0.86 -12.05 -19.74
CA ARG A 387 -0.16 -13.02 -20.14
C ARG A 387 -0.98 -13.50 -18.95
N ILE A 388 -0.38 -13.70 -17.77
CA ILE A 388 -1.12 -14.00 -16.54
C ILE A 388 -2.08 -12.85 -16.22
N LEU A 389 -1.58 -11.61 -16.19
CA LEU A 389 -2.36 -10.43 -15.79
C LEU A 389 -3.39 -9.96 -16.83
N THR A 390 -3.35 -10.50 -18.05
CA THR A 390 -4.31 -10.16 -19.12
C THR A 390 -5.24 -11.33 -19.46
N LYS A 391 -4.70 -12.54 -19.65
CA LYS A 391 -5.49 -13.74 -20.01
C LYS A 391 -6.05 -14.47 -18.80
N ARG A 392 -5.34 -14.47 -17.67
CA ARG A 392 -5.75 -15.10 -16.40
C ARG A 392 -6.01 -14.07 -15.30
N ARG A 393 -6.40 -12.85 -15.69
CA ARG A 393 -6.66 -11.73 -14.78
C ARG A 393 -7.71 -12.08 -13.73
N LYS A 394 -8.80 -12.74 -14.14
CA LYS A 394 -9.88 -13.16 -13.24
C LYS A 394 -9.42 -14.15 -12.18
N ASP A 395 -8.55 -15.08 -12.54
CA ASP A 395 -7.98 -16.05 -11.59
C ASP A 395 -7.06 -15.35 -10.58
N THR A 396 -6.27 -14.38 -11.05
CA THR A 396 -5.43 -13.53 -10.20
C THR A 396 -6.30 -12.69 -9.26
N ALA A 397 -7.38 -12.09 -9.77
CA ALA A 397 -8.31 -11.28 -8.99
C ALA A 397 -9.06 -12.10 -7.92
N ILE A 398 -9.55 -13.30 -8.28
CA ILE A 398 -10.15 -14.25 -7.33
C ILE A 398 -9.16 -14.60 -6.24
N SER A 399 -7.92 -14.89 -6.60
CA SER A 399 -6.87 -15.28 -5.66
C SER A 399 -6.56 -14.15 -4.67
N LEU A 400 -6.40 -12.92 -5.16
CA LEU A 400 -6.21 -11.73 -4.32
C LEU A 400 -7.41 -11.51 -3.40
N ALA A 401 -8.63 -11.57 -3.91
CA ALA A 401 -9.84 -11.33 -3.11
C ALA A 401 -10.06 -12.38 -2.02
N VAL A 402 -9.83 -13.66 -2.32
CA VAL A 402 -9.88 -14.74 -1.32
C VAL A 402 -8.74 -14.60 -0.31
N GLY A 403 -7.55 -14.19 -0.75
CA GLY A 403 -6.44 -13.85 0.14
C GLY A 403 -6.76 -12.69 1.08
N VAL A 404 -7.39 -11.62 0.57
CA VAL A 404 -7.85 -10.48 1.38
C VAL A 404 -8.85 -10.97 2.43
N TYR A 405 -9.84 -11.76 2.05
CA TYR A 405 -10.78 -12.37 3.01
C TYR A 405 -10.05 -13.20 4.07
N SER A 406 -9.05 -14.00 3.68
CA SER A 406 -8.20 -14.77 4.59
C SER A 406 -7.44 -13.88 5.58
N LEU A 407 -6.97 -12.69 5.19
CA LEU A 407 -6.33 -11.77 6.14
C LEU A 407 -7.29 -11.29 7.23
N PHE A 408 -8.60 -11.19 6.95
CA PHE A 408 -9.62 -10.80 7.93
C PHE A 408 -10.13 -11.97 8.78
N HIS A 409 -10.48 -13.08 8.14
CA HIS A 409 -11.12 -14.20 8.81
C HIS A 409 -10.14 -15.31 9.21
N GLY A 410 -9.16 -15.56 8.36
CA GLY A 410 -8.39 -16.79 8.30
C GLY A 410 -9.15 -17.85 7.53
N ILE A 411 -8.45 -18.72 6.81
CA ILE A 411 -9.02 -19.89 6.14
C ILE A 411 -8.05 -21.06 6.26
N LYS A 412 -8.57 -22.29 6.36
CA LYS A 412 -7.74 -23.49 6.27
C LYS A 412 -7.59 -23.90 4.81
N LEU A 413 -6.36 -23.91 4.30
CA LEU A 413 -6.11 -24.24 2.89
C LEU A 413 -6.26 -25.74 2.65
N LYS A 414 -6.73 -26.10 1.45
CA LYS A 414 -6.65 -27.48 0.96
C LYS A 414 -5.18 -27.88 0.83
N SER A 415 -4.92 -29.18 1.01
CA SER A 415 -3.56 -29.71 0.84
C SER A 415 -3.07 -29.49 -0.60
N ALA A 416 -1.82 -29.07 -0.70
CA ALA A 416 -1.13 -28.88 -1.96
C ALA A 416 0.38 -29.04 -1.75
N GLU A 417 1.09 -29.48 -2.78
CA GLU A 417 2.54 -29.58 -2.79
C GLU A 417 3.10 -28.58 -3.81
N TYR A 418 3.11 -27.30 -3.43
CA TYR A 418 3.65 -26.21 -4.24
C TYR A 418 4.68 -25.40 -3.43
N PRO A 419 5.61 -24.68 -4.09
CA PRO A 419 6.66 -23.93 -3.38
C PRO A 419 6.11 -22.82 -2.45
N TYR A 420 4.95 -22.25 -2.79
CA TYR A 420 4.38 -21.11 -2.09
C TYR A 420 2.94 -21.43 -1.68
N ILE A 421 2.76 -21.96 -0.48
CA ILE A 421 1.45 -22.29 0.08
C ILE A 421 1.03 -21.16 1.04
N PRO A 422 -0.19 -20.59 0.90
CA PRO A 422 -0.69 -19.59 1.84
C PRO A 422 -0.75 -20.14 3.27
N LYS A 423 -0.41 -19.31 4.25
CA LYS A 423 -0.50 -19.67 5.67
C LYS A 423 -1.95 -19.71 6.16
N GLY A 424 -2.86 -18.96 5.52
CA GLY A 424 -4.28 -18.92 5.85
C GLY A 424 -4.61 -18.24 7.18
N LYS A 425 -3.65 -17.55 7.81
CA LYS A 425 -3.85 -16.93 9.14
C LYS A 425 -4.37 -15.51 9.00
N LYS A 426 -5.38 -15.15 9.80
CA LYS A 426 -5.81 -13.76 9.92
C LYS A 426 -4.77 -12.89 10.59
N ILE A 427 -4.76 -11.62 10.23
CA ILE A 427 -4.06 -10.57 10.98
C ILE A 427 -4.75 -10.39 12.33
N HIS A 428 -3.97 -10.03 13.35
CA HIS A 428 -4.48 -9.75 14.69
C HIS A 428 -5.12 -8.34 14.74
N TRP A 429 -6.22 -8.11 14.03
CA TRP A 429 -6.88 -6.79 13.91
C TRP A 429 -7.20 -6.14 15.25
N THR A 430 -7.63 -6.93 16.24
CA THR A 430 -8.02 -6.47 17.57
C THR A 430 -6.94 -5.66 18.29
N ARG A 431 -5.65 -5.91 18.02
CA ARG A 431 -4.55 -5.11 18.62
C ARG A 431 -4.50 -3.68 18.09
N TYR A 432 -4.94 -3.47 16.85
CA TYR A 432 -5.04 -2.15 16.23
C TYR A 432 -6.36 -1.44 16.59
N GLU A 433 -7.42 -2.22 16.81
CA GLU A 433 -8.74 -1.71 17.19
C GLU A 433 -8.78 -1.24 18.65
N ASN A 434 -7.96 -1.84 19.52
CA ASN A 434 -7.93 -1.58 20.97
C ASN A 434 -6.53 -1.14 21.41
N LEU A 435 -6.15 0.09 21.09
CA LEU A 435 -4.87 0.64 21.55
C LEU A 435 -4.85 0.80 23.07
N LYS A 436 -3.67 0.59 23.68
CA LYS A 436 -3.48 0.74 25.15
C LYS A 436 -3.87 2.13 25.66
N GLU A 437 -3.59 3.16 24.87
CA GLU A 437 -3.93 4.56 25.17
C GLU A 437 -5.38 4.92 24.81
N GLY A 438 -6.17 3.93 24.37
CA GLY A 438 -7.54 4.09 23.91
C GLY A 438 -7.64 4.35 22.41
N GLY A 439 -8.75 3.90 21.83
CA GLY A 439 -9.12 4.16 20.43
C GLY A 439 -8.61 3.14 19.42
N ASN A 440 -9.00 3.37 18.17
CA ASN A 440 -8.74 2.49 17.03
C ASN A 440 -7.73 3.16 16.09
N TYR A 441 -6.60 2.48 15.84
CA TYR A 441 -5.53 2.95 14.97
C TYR A 441 -6.04 3.34 13.59
N PHE A 442 -6.92 2.58 12.96
CA PHE A 442 -7.41 2.91 11.61
C PHE A 442 -8.30 4.16 11.59
N ARG A 443 -8.94 4.50 12.72
CA ARG A 443 -9.92 5.60 12.80
C ARG A 443 -9.30 6.94 13.22
N ILE A 444 -8.22 6.93 14.00
CA ILE A 444 -7.61 8.14 14.58
C ILE A 444 -6.99 9.12 13.55
N VAL A 445 -6.79 8.70 12.30
CA VAL A 445 -6.05 9.46 11.26
C VAL A 445 -6.70 10.78 10.85
N ARG A 446 -7.96 11.01 11.23
CA ARG A 446 -8.61 12.33 11.23
C ARG A 446 -9.26 12.60 12.58
N SER A 447 -9.30 13.86 12.99
CA SER A 447 -10.21 14.30 14.05
C SER A 447 -11.65 13.91 13.68
N GLU A 448 -12.45 13.57 14.69
CA GLU A 448 -13.89 13.71 14.56
C GLU A 448 -14.13 15.21 14.51
N ASP A 449 -14.72 15.69 13.41
CA ASP A 449 -15.20 17.07 13.31
C ASP A 449 -16.46 17.22 14.16
#